data_AF-A0AAN7FGD0-F1
#
_entry.id   AF-A0AAN7FGD0-F1
#
_cell.length_a   1.000
_cell.length_b   1.000
_cell.length_c   1.000
_cell.angle_alpha   90.00
_cell.angle_beta   90.00
_cell.angle_gamma   90.00
#
_symmetry.space_group_name_H-M   'P 1'
#
loop_
_entity.id
_entity.type
_entity.pdbx_description
1 polymer ?
#
loop_
_entity_poly.entity_id
_entity_poly.type
_entity_poly.pdbx_seq_one_letter_code
_entity_poly.pdbx_strand_id
1 'polypeptide(L)'
;MTVSLLSSSSSAGFSLVETGFCYHSETNDYKIVKISYCNWSLNLGGTPLQAEIYSMNSGSWKRLHPHFTPDILLFNIHTDLFLIPFFSGALHWMVYVSKGKEEPARPFILTFDVNEEKFRMMETPFAVIRSYLCPLVFKGKLALTEKERDPLFLNVWVMKEYGVHQSWTKLFVVPSTEL
;
A
#
# COMPACT_ATOMS: atom_id res chain seq x y z
N MET A 1 8.41 17.78 -22.92
CA MET A 1 7.03 17.54 -22.43
C MET A 1 6.91 18.18 -21.06
N THR A 2 6.18 19.28 -20.98
CA THR A 2 5.94 20.04 -19.74
C THR A 2 4.68 19.48 -19.10
N VAL A 3 4.80 18.97 -17.87
CA VAL A 3 3.67 18.52 -17.06
C VAL A 3 3.08 19.76 -16.37
N SER A 4 1.87 20.16 -16.76
CA SER A 4 1.12 21.20 -16.06
C SER A 4 0.49 20.63 -14.80
N LEU A 5 0.91 21.12 -13.64
CA LEU A 5 0.21 20.91 -12.37
C LEU A 5 -0.96 21.91 -12.30
N LEU A 6 -2.18 21.41 -12.41
CA LEU A 6 -3.37 22.22 -12.12
C LEU A 6 -3.49 22.38 -10.60
N SER A 7 -3.26 23.60 -10.12
CA SER A 7 -3.57 24.00 -8.75
C SER A 7 -5.04 24.38 -8.64
N SER A 8 -5.80 23.71 -7.76
CA SER A 8 -7.09 24.22 -7.28
C SER A 8 -7.01 24.50 -5.79
N SER A 9 -7.25 25.75 -5.41
CA SER A 9 -7.26 26.24 -4.02
C SER A 9 -8.59 25.93 -3.31
N SER A 10 -8.53 25.23 -2.18
CA SER A 10 -9.29 25.52 -0.94
C SER A 10 -8.85 24.57 0.18
N SER A 11 -8.58 25.14 1.36
CA SER A 11 -8.10 24.52 2.62
C SER A 11 -7.15 23.32 2.45
N ALA A 12 -5.87 23.61 2.23
CA ALA A 12 -4.85 22.62 1.89
C ALA A 12 -4.54 21.65 3.05
N GLY A 13 -5.33 20.58 3.14
CA GLY A 13 -4.81 19.31 3.65
C GLY A 13 -3.76 18.81 2.67
N PHE A 14 -2.59 18.38 3.15
CA PHE A 14 -1.57 17.79 2.29
C PHE A 14 -2.12 16.53 1.63
N SER A 15 -2.21 16.54 0.29
CA SER A 15 -2.49 15.34 -0.50
C SER A 15 -1.19 14.58 -0.67
N LEU A 16 -1.12 13.38 -0.09
CA LEU A 16 -0.02 12.44 -0.29
C LEU A 16 -0.29 11.62 -1.56
N VAL A 17 0.79 11.23 -2.25
CA VAL A 17 0.70 10.43 -3.47
C VAL A 17 1.67 9.27 -3.38
N GLU A 18 1.14 8.06 -3.48
CA GLU A 18 1.92 6.83 -3.62
C GLU A 18 1.91 6.36 -5.06
N THR A 19 3.05 5.82 -5.51
CA THR A 19 3.22 5.35 -6.89
C THR A 19 3.76 3.93 -6.92
N GLY A 20 3.05 3.04 -7.60
CA GLY A 20 3.51 1.71 -7.94
C GLY A 20 3.84 1.59 -9.43
N PHE A 21 4.87 0.82 -9.76
CA PHE A 21 5.28 0.53 -11.13
C PHE A 21 5.28 -0.98 -11.37
N CYS A 22 4.73 -1.40 -12.51
CA CYS A 22 4.65 -2.82 -12.85
C CYS A 22 4.79 -3.06 -14.36
N TYR A 23 5.17 -4.28 -14.69
CA TYR A 23 5.14 -4.81 -16.05
C TYR A 23 3.99 -5.80 -16.18
N HIS A 24 3.04 -5.49 -17.05
CA HIS A 24 1.87 -6.32 -17.35
C HIS A 24 2.20 -7.23 -18.53
N SER A 25 2.58 -8.47 -18.22
CA SER A 25 3.08 -9.42 -19.24
C SER A 25 2.04 -9.81 -20.29
N GLU A 26 0.75 -9.88 -19.94
CA GLU A 26 -0.32 -10.28 -20.87
C GLU A 26 -0.51 -9.27 -22.01
N THR A 27 -0.31 -7.98 -21.71
CA THR A 27 -0.46 -6.89 -22.69
C THR A 27 0.88 -6.33 -23.16
N ASN A 28 2.00 -6.88 -22.67
CA ASN A 28 3.35 -6.35 -22.88
C ASN A 28 3.39 -4.83 -22.63
N ASP A 29 2.88 -4.40 -21.49
CA ASP A 29 2.72 -2.99 -21.14
C ASP A 29 3.42 -2.66 -19.82
N TYR A 30 3.96 -1.45 -19.72
CA TYR A 30 4.43 -0.92 -18.45
C TYR A 30 3.36 0.01 -17.89
N LYS A 31 2.96 -0.25 -16.65
CA LYS A 31 1.90 0.53 -16.01
C LYS A 31 2.39 1.19 -14.73
N ILE A 32 1.92 2.43 -14.53
CA ILE A 32 2.15 3.20 -13.31
C ILE A 32 0.80 3.40 -12.63
N VAL A 33 0.67 3.00 -11.38
CA VAL A 33 -0.52 3.23 -10.57
C VAL A 33 -0.22 4.31 -9.56
N LYS A 34 -1.04 5.36 -9.53
CA LYS A 34 -0.98 6.43 -8.53
C LYS A 34 -2.16 6.32 -7.60
N ILE A 35 -1.90 6.54 -6.32
CA ILE A 35 -2.91 6.62 -5.27
C ILE A 35 -2.73 7.95 -4.54
N SER A 36 -3.73 8.83 -4.68
CA SER A 36 -3.78 10.11 -3.99
C SER A 36 -4.73 10.00 -2.80
N TYR A 37 -4.26 10.41 -1.63
CA TYR A 37 -5.02 10.35 -0.38
C TYR A 37 -4.66 11.52 0.54
N CYS A 38 -5.60 11.95 1.38
CA CYS A 38 -5.31 12.94 2.42
C CYS A 38 -4.89 12.22 3.70
N ASN A 39 -3.78 12.64 4.31
CA ASN A 39 -3.38 12.13 5.61
C ASN A 39 -4.42 12.57 6.67
N TRP A 40 -5.25 11.64 7.13
CA TRP A 40 -6.37 11.93 8.01
C TRP A 40 -5.86 12.39 9.38
N SER A 41 -5.89 13.69 9.66
CA SER A 41 -6.06 14.15 11.04
C SER A 41 -7.54 14.02 11.39
N LEU A 42 -7.83 13.46 12.58
CA LEU A 42 -9.08 12.81 13.02
C LEU A 42 -10.42 13.58 12.90
N ASN A 43 -10.49 14.75 12.26
CA ASN A 43 -11.58 15.72 12.47
C ASN A 43 -12.29 16.31 11.24
N LEU A 44 -12.00 15.93 9.98
CA LEU A 44 -12.47 16.74 8.83
C LEU A 44 -13.18 16.02 7.66
N GLY A 45 -13.74 14.82 7.85
CA GLY A 45 -14.58 14.18 6.82
C GLY A 45 -13.81 13.98 5.51
N GLY A 46 -12.96 12.97 5.48
CA GLY A 46 -11.95 12.82 4.45
C GLY A 46 -12.49 12.53 3.05
N THR A 47 -11.63 12.85 2.10
CA THR A 47 -11.85 12.65 0.68
C THR A 47 -11.66 11.18 0.32
N PRO A 48 -12.48 10.65 -0.61
CA PRO A 48 -12.31 9.28 -1.10
C PRO A 48 -10.94 9.12 -1.76
N LEU A 49 -10.34 7.95 -1.58
CA LEU A 49 -9.08 7.57 -2.25
C LEU A 49 -9.25 7.75 -3.76
N GLN A 50 -8.37 8.54 -4.36
CA GLN A 50 -8.32 8.71 -5.80
C GLN A 50 -7.20 7.85 -6.35
N ALA A 51 -7.48 7.10 -7.41
CA ALA A 51 -6.49 6.27 -8.06
C ALA A 51 -6.53 6.45 -9.57
N GLU A 52 -5.37 6.39 -10.19
CA GLU A 52 -5.19 6.50 -11.63
C GLU A 52 -4.14 5.49 -12.10
N ILE A 53 -4.29 4.99 -13.31
CA ILE A 53 -3.33 4.11 -13.96
C ILE A 53 -2.87 4.71 -15.28
N TYR A 54 -1.57 4.78 -15.47
CA TYR A 54 -0.94 5.10 -16.75
C TYR A 54 -0.58 3.81 -17.47
N SER A 55 -0.91 3.74 -18.76
CA SER A 55 -0.43 2.69 -19.67
C SER A 55 0.59 3.31 -20.63
N MET A 56 1.75 2.67 -20.75
CA MET A 56 2.77 3.11 -21.69
C MET A 56 2.36 2.84 -23.13
N ASN A 57 1.64 1.74 -23.37
CA ASN A 57 1.11 1.40 -24.69
C ASN A 57 0.09 2.42 -25.21
N SER A 58 -0.81 2.92 -24.35
CA SER A 58 -1.76 3.97 -24.74
C SER A 58 -1.20 5.38 -24.60
N GLY A 59 -0.12 5.55 -23.84
CA GLY A 59 0.46 6.84 -23.50
C GLY A 59 -0.45 7.73 -22.65
N SER A 60 -1.44 7.17 -21.94
CA SER A 60 -2.51 7.93 -21.29
C SER A 60 -2.83 7.46 -19.87
N TRP A 61 -3.35 8.39 -19.05
CA TRP A 61 -3.89 8.11 -17.73
C TRP A 61 -5.37 7.71 -17.83
N LYS A 62 -5.76 6.72 -17.04
CA LYS A 62 -7.13 6.26 -16.84
C LYS A 62 -7.46 6.36 -15.36
N ARG A 63 -8.59 7.00 -15.05
CA ARG A 63 -9.11 7.06 -13.68
C ARG A 63 -9.62 5.69 -13.24
N LEU A 64 -9.23 5.28 -12.04
CA LEU A 64 -9.72 4.09 -11.37
C LEU A 64 -10.76 4.49 -10.31
N HIS A 65 -11.66 3.57 -10.02
CA HIS A 65 -12.74 3.77 -9.03
C HIS A 65 -12.59 2.70 -7.94
N PRO A 66 -11.76 2.95 -6.92
CA PRO A 66 -11.66 2.06 -5.78
C PRO A 66 -12.99 2.01 -5.03
N HIS A 67 -13.57 0.82 -4.90
CA HIS A 67 -14.79 0.59 -4.13
C HIS A 67 -14.40 0.17 -2.70
N PHE A 68 -14.13 1.14 -1.83
CA PHE A 68 -14.01 0.89 -0.39
C PHE A 68 -15.29 1.29 0.32
N THR A 69 -15.66 0.56 1.36
CA THR A 69 -16.79 0.95 2.20
C THR A 69 -16.50 2.29 2.88
N PRO A 70 -17.47 3.22 2.94
CA PRO A 70 -17.27 4.59 3.43
C PRO A 70 -16.76 4.67 4.88
N ASP A 71 -16.94 3.61 5.67
CA ASP A 71 -16.53 3.55 7.08
C ASP A 71 -15.06 3.16 7.29
N ILE A 72 -14.31 2.89 6.21
CA ILE A 72 -12.88 2.53 6.26
C ILE A 72 -12.04 3.79 6.08
N LEU A 73 -11.36 4.20 7.15
CA LEU A 73 -10.36 5.25 7.10
C LEU A 73 -9.00 4.65 6.72
N LEU A 74 -8.50 4.96 5.52
CA LEU A 74 -7.16 4.60 5.07
C LEU A 74 -6.18 5.72 5.38
N PHE A 75 -5.06 5.42 6.03
CA PHE A 75 -3.99 6.38 6.29
C PHE A 75 -2.61 5.72 6.19
N ASN A 76 -1.57 6.56 6.06
CA ASN A 76 -0.16 6.18 5.87
C ASN A 76 0.03 5.07 4.82
N ILE A 77 -0.47 5.31 3.60
CA ILE A 77 -0.18 4.45 2.45
C ILE A 77 1.31 4.66 2.16
N HIS A 78 2.13 3.73 2.64
CA HIS A 78 3.59 3.64 2.63
C HIS A 78 4.42 4.89 3.05
N THR A 79 5.62 4.64 3.60
CA THR A 79 6.50 5.66 4.18
C THR A 79 7.92 5.50 3.63
N ASP A 80 8.27 6.44 2.74
CA ASP A 80 9.57 7.04 2.40
C ASP A 80 10.77 6.19 1.95
N LEU A 81 10.82 4.86 2.09
CA LEU A 81 12.09 4.14 1.87
C LEU A 81 12.06 2.87 1.00
N PHE A 82 10.90 2.34 0.58
CA PHE A 82 10.85 1.12 -0.23
C PHE A 82 9.97 1.27 -1.48
N LEU A 83 10.38 0.58 -2.55
CA LEU A 83 9.57 0.45 -3.77
C LEU A 83 8.34 -0.40 -3.47
N ILE A 84 7.20 -0.03 -4.05
CA ILE A 84 5.98 -0.83 -3.99
C ILE A 84 6.20 -2.18 -4.71
N PRO A 85 6.14 -3.32 -4.01
CA PRO A 85 6.44 -4.60 -4.62
C PRO A 85 5.34 -5.03 -5.59
N PHE A 86 5.77 -5.44 -6.78
CA PHE A 86 4.94 -6.13 -7.76
C PHE A 86 5.17 -7.64 -7.67
N PHE A 87 4.13 -8.39 -7.32
CA PHE A 87 4.20 -9.84 -7.12
C PHE A 87 2.88 -10.51 -7.51
N SER A 88 2.93 -11.69 -8.12
CA SER A 88 1.74 -12.47 -8.49
C SER A 88 0.65 -11.65 -9.22
N GLY A 89 1.05 -10.74 -10.11
CA GLY A 89 0.13 -9.90 -10.90
C GLY A 89 -0.42 -8.67 -10.17
N ALA A 90 0.02 -8.38 -8.94
CA ALA A 90 -0.48 -7.25 -8.16
C ALA A 90 0.62 -6.36 -7.56
N LEU A 91 0.31 -5.08 -7.40
CA LEU A 91 1.07 -4.12 -6.58
C LEU A 91 0.56 -4.15 -5.13
N HIS A 92 1.43 -3.96 -4.13
CA HIS A 92 1.07 -4.12 -2.72
C HIS A 92 1.51 -2.92 -1.86
N TRP A 93 0.56 -2.12 -1.39
CA TRP A 93 0.82 -1.01 -0.48
C TRP A 93 0.46 -1.38 0.95
N MET A 94 1.28 -0.95 1.91
CA MET A 94 0.88 -1.01 3.31
C MET A 94 -0.17 0.06 3.56
N VAL A 95 -1.30 -0.31 4.17
CA VAL A 95 -2.34 0.64 4.57
C VAL A 95 -2.84 0.33 5.98
N TYR A 96 -3.33 1.36 6.66
CA TYR A 96 -3.90 1.23 7.99
C TYR A 96 -5.36 1.61 7.96
N VAL A 97 -6.21 0.74 8.49
CA VAL A 97 -7.67 0.86 8.47
C VAL A 97 -8.20 1.12 9.87
N SER A 98 -8.94 2.20 10.07
CA SER A 98 -9.74 2.40 11.29
C SER A 98 -11.24 2.34 10.99
N LYS A 99 -12.01 1.67 11.86
CA LYS A 99 -13.48 1.64 11.84
C LYS A 99 -14.01 2.62 12.90
N GLY A 100 -13.88 3.91 12.61
CA GLY A 100 -14.26 4.98 13.55
C GLY A 100 -13.17 5.39 14.53
N LYS A 101 -13.55 6.20 15.54
CA LYS A 101 -12.62 6.86 16.48
C LYS A 101 -12.22 6.00 17.69
N GLU A 102 -12.97 4.95 17.99
CA GLU A 102 -12.82 4.16 19.22
C GLU A 102 -12.05 2.85 19.02
N GLU A 103 -12.00 2.33 17.79
CA GLU A 103 -11.31 1.09 17.46
C GLU A 103 -9.84 1.34 17.09
N PRO A 104 -8.89 0.52 17.57
CA PRO A 104 -7.50 0.63 17.14
C PRO A 104 -7.40 0.33 15.64
N ALA A 105 -6.62 1.15 14.94
CA ALA A 105 -6.37 0.92 13.53
C ALA A 105 -5.67 -0.43 13.31
N ARG A 106 -6.05 -1.09 12.22
CA ARG A 106 -5.57 -2.42 11.83
C ARG A 106 -4.72 -2.34 10.56
N PRO A 107 -3.59 -3.05 10.51
CA PRO A 107 -2.73 -3.09 9.33
C PRO A 107 -3.27 -4.04 8.24
N PHE A 108 -3.31 -3.56 7.01
CA PHE A 108 -3.68 -4.32 5.81
C PHE A 108 -2.68 -4.10 4.68
N ILE A 109 -2.70 -4.99 3.70
CA ILE A 109 -2.06 -4.78 2.41
C ILE A 109 -3.16 -4.42 1.41
N LEU A 110 -3.11 -3.21 0.86
CA LEU A 110 -3.91 -2.82 -0.29
C LEU A 110 -3.24 -3.40 -1.53
N THR A 111 -3.96 -4.21 -2.29
CA THR A 111 -3.46 -4.78 -3.55
C THR A 111 -4.15 -4.16 -4.74
N PHE A 112 -3.42 -3.88 -5.81
CA PHE A 112 -3.99 -3.58 -7.13
C PHE A 112 -3.64 -4.70 -8.10
N ASP A 113 -4.64 -5.48 -8.50
CA ASP A 113 -4.50 -6.50 -9.54
C ASP A 113 -4.43 -5.83 -10.91
N VAL A 114 -3.34 -6.03 -11.62
CA VAL A 114 -3.06 -5.35 -12.89
C VAL A 114 -3.86 -5.96 -14.05
N ASN A 115 -4.24 -7.23 -13.94
CA ASN A 115 -5.03 -7.93 -14.97
C ASN A 115 -6.50 -7.51 -14.88
N GLU A 116 -7.05 -7.49 -13.66
CA GLU A 116 -8.44 -7.09 -13.41
C GLU A 116 -8.63 -5.58 -13.27
N GLU A 117 -7.54 -4.84 -13.08
CA GLU A 117 -7.52 -3.41 -12.71
C GLU A 117 -8.40 -3.10 -11.50
N LYS A 118 -8.32 -3.95 -10.47
CA LYS A 118 -9.13 -3.85 -9.24
C LYS A 118 -8.28 -3.77 -7.98
N PHE A 119 -8.77 -2.96 -7.06
CA PHE A 119 -8.25 -2.91 -5.69
C PHE A 119 -8.87 -4.01 -4.83
N ARG A 120 -8.07 -4.61 -3.95
CA ARG A 120 -8.51 -5.57 -2.93
C ARG A 120 -7.73 -5.35 -1.63
N MET A 121 -8.29 -5.81 -0.53
CA MET A 121 -7.66 -5.77 0.78
C MET A 121 -7.20 -7.16 1.18
N MET A 122 -5.96 -7.28 1.64
CA MET A 122 -5.36 -8.50 2.13
C MET A 122 -4.97 -8.34 3.60
N GLU A 123 -5.32 -9.33 4.41
CA GLU A 123 -5.01 -9.34 5.83
C GLU A 123 -3.52 -9.59 6.09
N THR A 124 -2.96 -8.83 7.02
CA THR A 124 -1.63 -9.04 7.58
C THR A 124 -1.71 -10.00 8.77
N PRO A 125 -0.60 -10.58 9.24
CA PRO A 125 -0.64 -11.43 10.45
C PRO A 125 -0.86 -10.65 11.75
N PHE A 126 -1.13 -9.33 11.69
CA PHE A 126 -1.22 -8.46 12.85
C PHE A 126 -2.64 -7.93 13.04
N ALA A 127 -3.17 -8.07 14.25
CA ALA A 127 -4.49 -7.57 14.60
C ALA A 127 -4.51 -6.04 14.82
N VAL A 128 -3.39 -5.46 15.27
CA VAL A 128 -3.26 -4.03 15.63
C VAL A 128 -1.88 -3.51 15.21
N ILE A 129 -1.78 -2.20 14.98
CA ILE A 129 -0.51 -1.55 14.64
C ILE A 129 0.36 -1.47 15.90
N ARG A 130 1.55 -2.07 15.86
CA ARG A 130 2.55 -2.01 16.95
C ARG A 130 3.93 -1.56 16.50
N SER A 131 4.14 -1.54 15.18
CA SER A 131 5.44 -1.52 14.55
C SER A 131 5.30 -0.93 13.14
N TYR A 132 6.43 -0.56 12.54
CA TYR A 132 6.43 -0.16 11.13
C TYR A 132 6.46 -1.39 10.24
N LEU A 133 5.47 -1.52 9.37
CA LEU A 133 5.29 -2.65 8.47
C LEU A 133 5.55 -2.24 7.02
N CYS A 134 6.34 -3.04 6.29
CA CYS A 134 6.58 -2.81 4.86
C CYS A 134 6.45 -4.11 4.05
N PRO A 135 5.58 -4.16 3.03
CA PRO A 135 5.54 -5.23 2.05
C PRO A 135 6.83 -5.28 1.22
N LEU A 136 7.29 -6.48 0.90
CA LEU A 136 8.40 -6.72 -0.02
C LEU A 136 8.27 -8.10 -0.67
N VAL A 137 9.09 -8.36 -1.69
CA VAL A 137 9.27 -9.71 -2.23
C VAL A 137 10.56 -10.31 -1.68
N PHE A 138 10.45 -11.48 -1.05
CA PHE A 138 11.59 -12.22 -0.49
C PHE A 138 11.58 -13.65 -1.01
N LYS A 139 12.65 -14.04 -1.71
CA LYS A 139 12.84 -15.40 -2.28
C LYS A 139 11.61 -15.89 -3.07
N GLY A 140 11.04 -15.02 -3.91
CA GLY A 140 9.89 -15.34 -4.75
C GLY A 140 8.57 -15.47 -3.99
N LYS A 141 8.46 -14.90 -2.79
CA LYS A 141 7.23 -14.86 -1.99
C LYS A 141 6.94 -13.44 -1.51
N LEU A 142 5.67 -13.13 -1.30
CA LEU A 142 5.28 -11.92 -0.59
C LEU A 142 5.71 -12.01 0.88
N ALA A 143 6.30 -10.94 1.37
CA ALA A 143 6.82 -10.83 2.72
C ALA A 143 6.43 -9.48 3.35
N LEU A 144 6.55 -9.42 4.67
CA LEU A 144 6.45 -8.20 5.47
C LEU A 144 7.70 -8.07 6.33
N THR A 145 8.33 -6.91 6.31
CA THR A 145 9.21 -6.51 7.40
C THR A 145 8.41 -5.84 8.50
N GLU A 146 8.77 -6.14 9.73
CA GLU A 146 8.26 -5.50 10.94
C GLU A 146 9.43 -4.94 11.73
N LYS A 147 9.47 -3.61 11.89
CA LYS A 147 10.46 -2.91 12.70
C LYS A 147 9.88 -2.57 14.06
N GLU A 148 10.32 -3.29 15.09
CA GLU A 148 10.07 -2.99 16.49
C GLU A 148 11.12 -1.98 16.99
N ARG A 149 10.74 -1.05 17.88
CA ARG A 149 11.64 0.03 18.33
C ARG A 149 12.38 -0.27 19.64
N ASP A 150 11.99 -1.30 20.38
CA ASP A 150 12.58 -1.59 21.69
C ASP A 150 12.40 -3.07 22.11
N PRO A 151 13.45 -3.91 22.01
CA PRO A 151 14.72 -3.64 21.34
C PRO A 151 14.52 -3.49 19.83
N LEU A 152 15.44 -2.80 19.16
CA LEU A 152 15.36 -2.66 17.70
C LEU A 152 15.60 -4.00 16.99
N PHE A 153 14.52 -4.63 16.56
CA PHE A 153 14.54 -5.85 15.76
C PHE A 153 13.83 -5.62 14.42
N LEU A 154 14.37 -6.27 13.38
CA LEU A 154 13.70 -6.44 12.10
C LEU A 154 13.19 -7.88 12.01
N ASN A 155 11.90 -8.07 12.17
CA ASN A 155 11.24 -9.34 11.93
C ASN A 155 10.89 -9.46 10.44
N VAL A 156 11.10 -10.64 9.86
CA VAL A 156 10.64 -10.95 8.50
C VAL A 156 9.56 -12.02 8.55
N TRP A 157 8.39 -11.67 8.05
CA TRP A 157 7.24 -12.55 7.89
C TRP A 157 7.05 -12.89 6.42
N VAL A 158 6.75 -14.15 6.10
CA VAL A 158 6.52 -14.59 4.71
C VAL A 158 5.18 -15.30 4.61
N MET A 159 4.44 -14.97 3.55
CA MET A 159 3.22 -15.66 3.17
C MET A 159 3.60 -16.91 2.36
N LYS A 160 3.44 -18.10 2.95
CA LYS A 160 3.87 -19.35 2.30
C LYS A 160 3.07 -19.64 1.03
N GLU A 161 1.77 -19.32 1.06
CA GLU A 161 0.80 -19.48 -0.01
C GLU A 161 0.13 -18.14 -0.29
N TYR A 162 0.34 -17.59 -1.49
CA TYR A 162 -0.14 -16.26 -1.82
C TYR A 162 -1.66 -16.13 -1.69
N GLY A 163 -2.12 -15.07 -1.01
CA GLY A 163 -3.54 -14.83 -0.73
C GLY A 163 -4.11 -15.60 0.47
N VAL A 164 -3.38 -16.56 1.06
CA VAL A 164 -3.88 -17.35 2.20
C VAL A 164 -3.37 -16.75 3.51
N HIS A 165 -4.27 -16.11 4.26
CA HIS A 165 -3.95 -15.42 5.52
C HIS A 165 -3.27 -16.35 6.55
N GLN A 166 -3.74 -17.59 6.71
CA GLN A 166 -3.17 -18.55 7.66
C GLN A 166 -1.76 -19.02 7.29
N SER A 167 -1.29 -18.71 6.08
CA SER A 167 0.03 -19.13 5.59
C SER A 167 1.17 -18.20 6.00
N TRP A 168 0.87 -17.07 6.66
CA TRP A 168 1.87 -16.17 7.22
C TRP A 168 2.72 -16.90 8.28
N THR A 169 4.03 -16.83 8.14
CA THR A 169 4.98 -17.40 9.10
C THR A 169 6.13 -16.43 9.36
N LYS A 170 6.58 -16.35 10.62
CA LYS A 170 7.79 -15.61 10.97
C LYS A 170 9.01 -16.44 10.56
N LEU A 171 9.86 -15.90 9.70
CA LEU A 171 11.05 -16.62 9.22
C LEU A 171 12.27 -16.41 10.11
N PHE A 172 12.63 -15.15 10.39
CA PHE A 172 13.78 -14.84 11.23
C PHE A 172 13.66 -13.45 11.84
N VAL A 173 14.45 -13.24 12.90
CA VAL A 173 14.62 -11.98 13.62
C VAL A 173 16.05 -11.51 13.35
N VAL A 174 16.20 -10.30 12.82
CA VAL A 174 17.51 -9.67 12.67
C VAL A 174 17.64 -8.63 13.78
N PRO A 175 18.59 -8.78 14.72
CA PRO A 175 18.97 -7.69 15.62
C PRO A 175 19.43 -6.51 14.78
N SER A 176 18.92 -5.31 15.01
CA SER A 176 19.64 -4.14 14.52
C SER A 176 20.85 -3.97 15.42
N THR A 177 22.00 -4.45 14.99
CA THR A 177 23.25 -4.15 15.69
C THR A 177 23.47 -2.65 15.65
N GLU A 178 23.79 -2.04 16.79
CA GLU A 178 24.48 -0.75 16.79
C GLU A 178 25.76 -0.92 15.95
N LEU A 179 25.95 -0.05 14.94
CA LEU A 179 27.23 0.13 14.28
C LEU A 179 28.20 0.85 15.21
#